data_AF-A0A0F9NUX0-F1
#
_entry.id   AF-A0A0F9NUX0-F1
#
_cell.length_a   1.000
_cell.length_b   1.000
_cell.length_c   1.000
_cell.angle_alpha   90.00
_cell.angle_beta   90.00
_cell.angle_gamma   90.00
#
_symmetry.space_group_name_H-M   'P 1'
#
loop_
_entity.id
_entity.type
_entity.pdbx_description
1 polymer ?
#
loop_
_entity_poly.entity_id
_entity_poly.type
_entity_poly.pdbx_seq_one_letter_code
_entity_poly.pdbx_strand_id
1 'polypeptide(L)'
;MAKKKIFISYDYDNDKHYKNLLLAWDANKEFDFSLYDQSVDVSVDSTDAGAIKRVISARINNSTYFLCIVGKHTHKSGWVAWEIDKAVELKKKIVAVKTSKDNESPSEILGIGAEWALSFTFESIKSAIERA
;
A
#
# COMPACT_ATOMS: atom_id res chain seq x y z
N MET A 1 3.10 -1.85 22.48
CA MET A 1 3.73 -1.15 21.34
C MET A 1 2.67 -0.33 20.61
N ALA A 2 3.01 0.84 20.09
CA ALA A 2 2.06 1.68 19.35
C ALA A 2 1.68 1.00 18.03
N LYS A 3 0.38 0.96 17.69
CA LYS A 3 -0.09 0.43 16.40
C LYS A 3 0.43 1.32 15.26
N LYS A 4 1.08 0.73 14.24
CA LYS A 4 1.49 1.46 13.03
C LYS A 4 0.25 1.63 12.14
N LYS A 5 -0.11 2.88 11.85
CA LYS A 5 -1.20 3.18 10.92
C LYS A 5 -0.66 3.08 9.49
N ILE A 6 -1.09 2.05 8.76
CA ILE A 6 -0.59 1.76 7.41
C ILE A 6 -1.77 1.82 6.44
N PHE A 7 -1.67 2.68 5.45
CA PHE A 7 -2.59 2.66 4.32
C PHE A 7 -2.08 1.63 3.31
N ILE A 8 -2.90 0.66 2.95
CA ILE A 8 -2.55 -0.36 1.94
C ILE A 8 -3.20 0.02 0.62
N SER A 9 -2.38 0.32 -0.38
CA SER A 9 -2.78 0.54 -1.77
C SER A 9 -2.49 -0.72 -2.58
N TYR A 10 -3.46 -1.17 -3.37
CA TYR A 10 -3.35 -2.40 -4.16
C TYR A 10 -4.35 -2.36 -5.32
N ASP A 11 -4.14 -3.22 -6.32
CA ASP A 11 -5.12 -3.45 -7.36
C ASP A 11 -6.28 -4.29 -6.80
N TYR A 12 -7.47 -3.70 -6.68
CA TYR A 12 -8.64 -4.36 -6.10
C TYR A 12 -9.02 -5.66 -6.79
N ASP A 13 -8.91 -5.70 -8.11
CA ASP A 13 -9.40 -6.84 -8.91
C ASP A 13 -8.42 -8.01 -8.89
N ASN A 14 -7.12 -7.74 -8.78
CA ASN A 14 -6.08 -8.75 -8.93
C ASN A 14 -5.36 -9.10 -7.61
N ASP A 15 -5.17 -8.12 -6.71
CA ASP A 15 -4.24 -8.22 -5.59
C ASP A 15 -4.90 -8.25 -4.20
N LYS A 16 -6.25 -8.30 -4.13
CA LYS A 16 -7.00 -8.34 -2.86
C LYS A 16 -6.56 -9.46 -1.91
N HIS A 17 -6.16 -10.60 -2.45
CA HIS A 17 -5.70 -11.74 -1.66
C HIS A 17 -4.39 -11.43 -0.91
N TYR A 18 -3.49 -10.62 -1.46
CA TYR A 18 -2.27 -10.19 -0.80
C TYR A 18 -2.54 -9.28 0.39
N LYS A 19 -3.49 -8.34 0.25
CA LYS A 19 -3.99 -7.53 1.37
C LYS A 19 -4.51 -8.42 2.50
N ASN A 20 -5.35 -9.41 2.18
CA ASN A 20 -5.90 -10.32 3.18
C ASN A 20 -4.81 -11.12 3.91
N LEU A 21 -3.72 -11.47 3.22
CA LEU A 21 -2.59 -12.16 3.82
C LEU A 21 -1.81 -11.25 4.80
N LEU A 22 -1.61 -9.97 4.46
CA LEU A 22 -1.03 -8.98 5.39
C LEU A 22 -1.87 -8.85 6.66
N LEU A 23 -3.18 -8.78 6.52
CA LEU A 23 -4.12 -8.73 7.64
C LEU A 23 -4.10 -10.02 8.47
N ALA A 24 -3.96 -11.18 7.84
CA ALA A 24 -3.84 -12.45 8.54
C ALA A 24 -2.54 -12.55 9.36
N TRP A 25 -1.42 -12.07 8.82
CA TRP A 25 -0.15 -11.99 9.57
C TRP A 25 -0.24 -11.04 10.76
N ASP A 26 -0.93 -9.90 10.61
CA ASP A 26 -1.21 -8.99 11.71
C ASP A 26 -2.07 -9.65 12.81
N ALA A 27 -3.14 -10.35 12.40
CA ALA A 27 -4.02 -11.06 13.32
C ALA A 27 -3.31 -12.19 14.10
N ASN A 28 -2.34 -12.85 13.46
CA ASN A 28 -1.52 -13.88 14.08
C ASN A 28 -0.36 -13.32 14.94
N LYS A 29 -0.24 -11.98 15.08
CA LYS A 29 0.85 -11.31 15.81
C LYS A 29 2.25 -11.64 15.30
N GLU A 30 2.36 -12.01 14.02
CA GLU A 30 3.68 -12.23 13.39
C GLU A 30 4.45 -10.90 13.35
N PHE A 31 3.74 -9.80 13.08
CA PHE A 31 4.31 -8.46 13.20
C PHE A 31 4.43 -8.04 14.67
N ASP A 32 5.61 -7.54 15.04
CA ASP A 32 5.83 -6.87 16.34
C ASP A 32 5.01 -5.57 16.48
N PHE A 33 4.36 -5.13 15.41
CA PHE A 33 3.51 -3.95 15.34
C PHE A 33 2.15 -4.30 14.77
N SER A 34 1.08 -3.68 15.30
CA SER A 34 -0.24 -3.86 14.68
C SER A 34 -0.41 -2.96 13.46
N LEU A 35 -0.82 -3.55 12.35
CA LEU A 35 -1.27 -2.88 11.14
C LEU A 35 -2.69 -2.36 11.34
N TYR A 36 -2.86 -1.05 11.33
CA TYR A 36 -4.20 -0.49 11.16
C TYR A 36 -4.46 -0.28 9.67
N ASP A 37 -5.23 -1.18 9.06
CA ASP A 37 -5.64 -1.10 7.66
C ASP A 37 -6.61 0.06 7.44
N GLN A 38 -6.13 1.08 6.73
CA GLN A 38 -6.93 2.21 6.27
C GLN A 38 -7.34 2.07 4.80
N SER A 39 -7.08 0.95 4.14
CA SER A 39 -7.39 0.78 2.72
C SER A 39 -8.87 0.99 2.42
N VAL A 40 -9.16 1.55 1.26
CA VAL A 40 -10.53 1.65 0.75
C VAL A 40 -10.68 0.60 -0.34
N ASP A 41 -11.63 -0.31 -0.15
CA ASP A 41 -12.03 -1.28 -1.17
C ASP A 41 -12.82 -0.54 -2.27
N VAL A 42 -12.12 0.04 -3.24
CA VAL A 42 -12.73 0.79 -4.35
C VAL A 42 -12.47 0.06 -5.67
N SER A 43 -13.54 -0.24 -6.40
CA SER A 43 -13.44 -0.68 -7.79
C SER A 43 -13.11 0.49 -8.72
N VAL A 44 -12.34 0.23 -9.76
CA VAL A 44 -11.87 1.25 -10.73
C VAL A 44 -13.04 2.02 -11.38
N ASP A 45 -14.22 1.40 -11.48
CA ASP A 45 -15.45 1.92 -12.14
C ASP A 45 -16.37 2.77 -11.24
N SER A 46 -15.90 3.33 -10.14
CA SER A 46 -16.79 4.08 -9.25
C SER A 46 -17.28 5.40 -9.86
N THR A 47 -18.61 5.60 -9.85
CA THR A 47 -19.33 6.75 -10.43
C THR A 47 -19.08 8.09 -9.74
N ASP A 48 -18.52 8.09 -8.51
CA ASP A 48 -18.17 9.30 -7.75
C ASP A 48 -16.70 9.29 -7.30
N ALA A 49 -15.81 9.34 -8.30
CA ALA A 49 -14.37 9.41 -8.07
C ALA A 49 -13.94 10.60 -7.18
N GLY A 50 -14.71 11.71 -7.20
CA GLY A 50 -14.41 12.90 -6.42
C GLY A 50 -14.60 12.69 -4.91
N ALA A 51 -15.75 12.15 -4.50
CA ALA A 51 -16.00 11.85 -3.10
C ALA A 51 -15.03 10.79 -2.56
N ILE A 52 -14.73 9.77 -3.36
CA ILE A 52 -13.83 8.69 -2.98
C ILE A 52 -12.40 9.18 -2.78
N LYS A 53 -11.88 10.01 -3.69
CA LYS A 53 -10.56 10.63 -3.53
C LYS A 53 -10.45 11.44 -2.23
N ARG A 54 -11.51 12.12 -1.81
CA ARG A 54 -11.53 12.84 -0.52
C ARG A 54 -11.40 11.88 0.66
N VAL A 55 -12.14 10.77 0.64
CA VAL A 55 -12.08 9.75 1.68
C VAL A 55 -10.70 9.10 1.73
N ILE A 56 -10.17 8.66 0.59
CA ILE A 56 -8.83 8.06 0.50
C ILE A 56 -7.78 9.06 1.00
N SER A 57 -7.83 10.32 0.55
CA SER A 57 -6.88 11.35 0.98
C SER A 57 -6.92 11.56 2.50
N ALA A 58 -8.10 11.55 3.12
CA ALA A 58 -8.23 11.67 4.57
C ALA A 58 -7.63 10.45 5.30
N ARG A 59 -7.80 9.25 4.74
CA ARG A 59 -7.24 7.99 5.28
C ARG A 59 -5.73 7.91 5.14
N ILE A 60 -5.18 8.29 3.99
CA ILE A 60 -3.73 8.43 3.79
C ILE A 60 -3.19 9.46 4.78
N ASN A 61 -3.88 10.59 4.96
CA ASN A 61 -3.45 11.63 5.90
C ASN A 61 -3.42 11.13 7.36
N ASN A 62 -4.40 10.31 7.77
CA ASN A 62 -4.43 9.70 9.11
C ASN A 62 -3.38 8.58 9.27
N SER A 63 -2.81 8.08 8.17
CA SER A 63 -1.79 7.03 8.17
C SER A 63 -0.38 7.62 8.31
N THR A 64 0.53 6.82 8.86
CA THR A 64 1.95 7.17 8.98
C THR A 64 2.75 6.55 7.83
N TYR A 65 2.38 5.32 7.46
CA TYR A 65 3.00 4.56 6.38
C TYR A 65 1.99 4.38 5.25
N PHE A 66 2.51 4.37 4.03
CA PHE A 66 1.79 4.03 2.81
C PHE A 66 2.47 2.80 2.21
N LEU A 67 1.75 1.68 2.18
CA LEU A 67 2.22 0.41 1.64
C LEU A 67 1.52 0.15 0.32
N CYS A 68 2.27 0.09 -0.79
CA CYS A 68 1.74 -0.24 -2.11
C CYS A 68 2.11 -1.68 -2.47
N ILE A 69 1.12 -2.52 -2.78
CA ILE A 69 1.31 -3.86 -3.32
C ILE A 69 1.43 -3.74 -4.84
N VAL A 70 2.61 -4.09 -5.37
CA VAL A 70 2.95 -4.06 -6.79
C VAL A 70 2.79 -5.46 -7.38
N GLY A 71 1.56 -5.73 -7.83
CA GLY A 71 1.18 -6.86 -8.65
C GLY A 71 1.44 -6.65 -10.15
N LYS A 72 0.97 -7.59 -10.96
CA LYS A 72 1.21 -7.61 -12.41
C LYS A 72 0.54 -6.45 -13.15
N HIS A 73 -0.62 -6.00 -12.65
CA HIS A 73 -1.47 -4.99 -13.30
C HIS A 73 -1.47 -3.64 -12.58
N THR A 74 -0.85 -3.56 -11.39
CA THR A 74 -0.83 -2.36 -10.54
C THR A 74 -0.29 -1.12 -11.25
N HIS A 75 0.76 -1.26 -12.09
CA HIS A 75 1.33 -0.14 -12.86
C HIS A 75 0.34 0.50 -13.85
N LYS A 76 -0.74 -0.19 -14.22
CA LYS A 76 -1.78 0.32 -15.11
C LYS A 76 -2.92 1.02 -14.37
N SER A 77 -2.97 0.90 -13.04
CA SER A 77 -4.05 1.46 -12.24
C SER A 77 -3.80 2.94 -11.98
N GLY A 78 -4.55 3.80 -12.67
CA GLY A 78 -4.53 5.26 -12.43
C GLY A 78 -4.95 5.65 -11.01
N TRP A 79 -5.69 4.78 -10.32
CA TRP A 79 -6.01 4.95 -8.90
C TRP A 79 -4.77 4.79 -8.02
N VAL A 80 -4.00 3.72 -8.24
CA VAL A 80 -2.77 3.47 -7.46
C VAL A 80 -1.74 4.58 -7.71
N ALA A 81 -1.57 5.01 -8.96
CA ALA A 81 -0.72 6.15 -9.31
C ALA A 81 -1.11 7.42 -8.52
N TRP A 82 -2.41 7.76 -8.53
CA TRP A 82 -2.92 8.92 -7.78
C TRP A 82 -2.75 8.78 -6.26
N GLU A 83 -2.90 7.58 -5.70
CA GLU A 83 -2.68 7.32 -4.28
C GLU A 83 -1.22 7.50 -3.88
N ILE A 84 -0.28 7.05 -4.72
CA ILE A 84 1.16 7.25 -4.52
C ILE A 84 1.48 8.74 -4.52
N ASP A 85 1.03 9.49 -5.54
CA ASP A 85 1.23 10.94 -5.62
C ASP A 85 0.70 11.65 -4.37
N LYS A 86 -0.50 11.25 -3.91
CA LYS A 86 -1.10 11.83 -2.71
C LYS A 86 -0.31 11.48 -1.45
N ALA A 87 0.24 10.27 -1.35
CA ALA A 87 1.07 9.87 -0.23
C ALA A 87 2.39 10.65 -0.19
N VAL A 88 3.00 10.93 -1.36
CA VAL A 88 4.19 11.78 -1.51
C VAL A 88 3.87 13.21 -1.08
N GLU A 89 2.77 13.79 -1.57
CA GLU A 89 2.31 15.13 -1.20
C GLU A 89 2.11 15.27 0.32
N LEU A 90 1.54 14.24 0.94
CA LEU A 90 1.30 14.18 2.38
C LEU A 90 2.52 13.70 3.18
N LYS A 91 3.70 13.57 2.55
CA LYS A 91 4.99 13.21 3.14
C LYS A 91 4.93 11.94 4.00
N LYS A 92 4.25 10.92 3.48
CA LYS A 92 4.13 9.62 4.13
C LYS A 92 5.39 8.78 3.92
N LYS A 93 5.62 7.82 4.82
CA LYS A 93 6.66 6.81 4.65
C LYS A 93 6.18 5.77 3.64
N ILE A 94 6.81 5.70 2.48
CA ILE A 94 6.33 4.89 1.36
C ILE A 94 7.09 3.56 1.35
N VAL A 95 6.33 2.47 1.32
CA VAL A 95 6.81 1.09 1.24
C VAL A 95 6.19 0.43 0.02
N ALA A 96 7.01 -0.10 -0.87
CA ALA A 96 6.58 -0.84 -2.05
C ALA A 96 6.82 -2.34 -1.84
N VAL A 97 5.80 -3.16 -2.07
CA VAL A 97 5.87 -4.63 -1.91
C VAL A 97 5.58 -5.29 -3.25
N LYS A 98 6.60 -5.87 -3.87
CA LYS A 98 6.41 -6.61 -5.12
C LYS A 98 5.90 -8.02 -4.86
N THR A 99 4.86 -8.42 -5.59
CA THR A 99 4.36 -9.80 -5.55
C THR A 99 5.28 -10.76 -6.32
N SER A 100 5.91 -10.26 -7.39
CA SER A 100 7.04 -10.88 -8.08
C SER A 100 8.06 -9.80 -8.46
N LYS A 101 9.35 -10.13 -8.41
CA LYS A 101 10.46 -9.22 -8.79
C LYS A 101 10.31 -8.66 -10.21
N ASP A 102 9.72 -9.46 -11.10
CA ASP A 102 9.54 -9.17 -12.52
C ASP A 102 8.34 -8.26 -12.79
N ASN A 103 7.51 -7.97 -11.77
CA ASN A 103 6.40 -7.05 -11.92
C ASN A 103 6.90 -5.64 -12.18
N GLU A 104 6.31 -5.03 -13.20
CA GLU A 104 6.49 -3.63 -13.52
C GLU A 104 5.91 -2.75 -12.41
N SER A 105 6.69 -1.77 -12.00
CA SER A 105 6.33 -0.86 -10.90
C SER A 105 5.71 0.40 -11.46
N PRO A 106 4.72 1.01 -10.77
CA PRO A 106 4.21 2.32 -11.15
C PRO A 106 5.35 3.35 -11.23
N SER A 107 5.33 4.21 -12.24
CA SER A 107 6.35 5.27 -12.40
C SER A 107 6.43 6.20 -11.20
N GLU A 108 5.28 6.43 -10.55
CA GLU A 108 5.07 7.38 -9.46
C GLU A 108 5.82 6.96 -8.20
N ILE A 109 6.11 5.66 -8.02
CA ILE A 109 6.83 5.14 -6.85
C ILE A 109 8.35 5.05 -7.08
N LEU A 110 8.83 5.31 -8.29
CA LEU A 110 10.25 5.26 -8.64
C LEU A 110 10.94 6.58 -8.29
N GLY A 111 12.12 6.52 -7.68
CA GLY A 111 12.95 7.71 -7.41
C GLY A 111 12.48 8.61 -6.26
N ILE A 112 11.40 8.26 -5.56
CA ILE A 112 10.84 9.05 -4.45
C ILE A 112 11.38 8.66 -3.05
N GLY A 113 12.36 7.75 -2.99
CA GLY A 113 12.90 7.26 -1.72
C GLY A 113 12.02 6.23 -1.00
N ALA A 114 11.17 5.51 -1.73
CA ALA A 114 10.39 4.41 -1.18
C ALA A 114 11.28 3.24 -0.73
N GLU A 115 10.90 2.58 0.36
CA GLU A 115 11.50 1.32 0.80
C GLU A 115 10.89 0.14 0.04
N TRP A 116 11.73 -0.81 -0.41
CA TRP A 116 11.28 -1.90 -1.26
C TRP A 116 11.37 -3.26 -0.57
N ALA A 117 10.28 -4.02 -0.65
CA ALA A 117 10.24 -5.45 -0.48
C ALA A 117 10.13 -6.10 -1.87
N LEU A 118 11.20 -6.73 -2.34
CA LEU A 118 11.27 -7.32 -3.68
C LEU A 118 10.60 -8.70 -3.78
N SER A 119 10.11 -9.22 -2.66
CA SER A 119 9.37 -10.47 -2.57
C SER A 119 8.21 -10.33 -1.57
N PHE A 120 7.08 -10.98 -1.88
CA PHE A 120 5.95 -11.04 -0.96
C PHE A 120 6.18 -12.09 0.14
N THR A 121 7.14 -11.83 1.01
CA THR A 121 7.44 -12.65 2.18
C THR A 121 7.34 -11.81 3.43
N PHE A 122 6.91 -12.44 4.53
CA PHE A 122 6.75 -11.78 5.82
C PHE A 122 8.00 -10.99 6.23
N GLU A 123 9.17 -11.64 6.17
CA GLU A 123 10.46 -11.02 6.53
C GLU A 123 10.80 -9.81 5.66
N SER A 124 10.64 -9.92 4.33
CA SER A 124 10.96 -8.83 3.41
C SER A 124 10.07 -7.62 3.67
N ILE A 125 8.78 -7.85 3.95
CA ILE A 125 7.80 -6.79 4.20
C ILE A 125 8.04 -6.17 5.58
N LYS A 126 8.28 -6.98 6.61
CA LYS A 126 8.62 -6.52 7.96
C LYS A 126 9.86 -5.62 7.93
N SER A 127 10.95 -6.07 7.32
CA SER A 127 12.18 -5.28 7.22
C SER A 127 11.98 -3.99 6.44
N ALA A 128 11.18 -3.98 5.37
CA ALA A 128 10.88 -2.75 4.63
C ALA A 128 10.08 -1.73 5.47
N ILE A 129 9.10 -2.19 6.24
CA ILE A 129 8.31 -1.33 7.16
C ILE A 129 9.14 -0.83 8.36
N GLU A 130 10.19 -1.56 8.75
CA GLU A 130 11.10 -1.15 9.82
C GLU A 130 12.16 -0.14 9.37
N ARG A 131 12.61 -0.24 8.10
CA ARG A 131 13.56 0.71 7.51
C ARG A 131 12.93 2.06 7.15
N ALA A 132 11.63 2.07 6.81
CA ALA A 132 10.89 3.27 6.43
C ALA A 132 10.67 4.21 7.61
#